data_AF-A0A0Q7W251-F1
#
_entry.id   AF-A0A0Q7W251-F1
#
_cell.length_a   1.000
_cell.length_b   1.000
_cell.length_c   1.000
_cell.angle_alpha   90.00
_cell.angle_beta   90.00
_cell.angle_gamma   90.00
#
_symmetry.space_group_name_H-M   'P 1'
#
loop_
_entity.id
_entity.type
_entity.pdbx_description
1 polymer ?
#
loop_
_entity_poly.entity_id
_entity_poly.type
_entity_poly.pdbx_seq_one_letter_code
_entity_poly.pdbx_strand_id
1 'polypeptide(L)'
;MSPDKLIYQANQIATFFHSKPHAEGVAGVADHINKFWEPRMRRQFFEMISAGAKGFDELVIEAAPAIRQPPPAEVLPGAPKAGSSSHH
;
A
#
# COMPACT_ATOMS: atom_id res chain seq x y z
N MET A 1 9.24 -0.95 -6.65
CA MET A 1 7.98 -0.89 -7.44
C MET A 1 7.64 0.57 -7.62
N SER A 2 7.09 1.00 -8.76
CA SER A 2 6.66 2.40 -8.91
C SER A 2 5.46 2.70 -7.99
N PRO A 3 5.35 3.90 -7.39
CA PRO A 3 4.24 4.28 -6.50
C PRO A 3 2.86 4.03 -7.12
N ASP A 4 2.64 4.46 -8.36
CA ASP A 4 1.35 4.32 -9.05
C ASP A 4 0.95 2.85 -9.25
N LYS A 5 1.93 1.98 -9.52
CA LYS A 5 1.70 0.55 -9.68
C LYS A 5 1.34 -0.11 -8.35
N LEU A 6 1.88 0.38 -7.24
CA LEU A 6 1.54 -0.09 -5.90
C LEU A 6 0.11 0.28 -5.53
N ILE A 7 -0.31 1.53 -5.78
CA ILE A 7 -1.71 1.97 -5.61
C ILE A 7 -2.64 1.11 -6.46
N TYR A 8 -2.32 0.93 -7.74
CA TYR A 8 -3.12 0.10 -8.64
C TYR A 8 -3.32 -1.31 -8.08
N GLN A 9 -2.25 -1.97 -7.64
CA GLN A 9 -2.36 -3.32 -7.08
C GLN A 9 -3.17 -3.36 -5.77
N ALA A 10 -2.98 -2.39 -4.87
CA ALA A 10 -3.75 -2.31 -3.64
C ALA A 10 -5.26 -2.17 -3.94
N ASN A 11 -5.60 -1.31 -4.90
CA ASN A 11 -6.99 -1.10 -5.31
C ASN A 11 -7.57 -2.33 -6.01
N GLN A 12 -6.78 -3.07 -6.78
CA GLN A 12 -7.25 -4.33 -7.38
C GLN A 12 -7.64 -5.36 -6.30
N ILE A 13 -6.88 -5.42 -5.20
CA ILE A 13 -7.24 -6.25 -4.05
C ILE A 13 -8.55 -5.75 -3.44
N ALA A 14 -8.70 -4.44 -3.24
CA ALA A 14 -9.94 -3.85 -2.72
C ALA A 14 -11.16 -4.15 -3.59
N THR A 15 -11.05 -4.01 -4.91
CA THR A 15 -12.12 -4.31 -5.88
C THR A 15 -12.68 -5.73 -5.70
N PHE A 16 -11.81 -6.71 -5.42
CA PHE A 16 -12.26 -8.07 -5.15
C PHE A 16 -13.10 -8.16 -3.85
N PHE A 17 -12.65 -7.45 -2.81
CA PHE A 17 -13.28 -7.44 -1.49
C PHE A 17 -14.50 -6.53 -1.36
N HIS A 18 -14.74 -5.61 -2.30
CA HIS A 18 -15.98 -4.81 -2.38
C HIS A 18 -17.25 -5.68 -2.51
N SER A 19 -17.12 -6.92 -2.98
CA SER A 19 -18.23 -7.89 -3.02
C SER A 19 -18.61 -8.48 -1.66
N LYS A 20 -17.80 -8.22 -0.62
CA LYS A 20 -17.98 -8.73 0.74
C LYS A 20 -18.56 -7.65 1.66
N PRO A 21 -19.12 -8.02 2.82
CA PRO A 21 -19.45 -7.05 3.85
C PRO A 21 -18.25 -6.17 4.21
N HIS A 22 -18.47 -4.88 4.45
CA HIS A 22 -17.40 -3.88 4.66
C HIS A 22 -16.31 -4.34 5.64
N ALA A 23 -16.72 -4.81 6.83
CA ALA A 23 -15.79 -5.28 7.86
C ALA A 23 -14.96 -6.49 7.40
N GLU A 24 -15.56 -7.42 6.66
CA GLU A 24 -14.85 -8.56 6.06
C GLU A 24 -13.93 -8.10 4.92
N GLY A 25 -14.33 -7.09 4.16
CA GLY A 25 -13.53 -6.52 3.09
C GLY A 25 -12.26 -5.88 3.62
N VAL A 26 -12.36 -5.03 4.64
CA VAL A 26 -11.21 -4.39 5.31
C VAL A 26 -10.25 -5.46 5.87
N ALA A 27 -10.78 -6.46 6.58
CA ALA A 27 -9.97 -7.54 7.13
C ALA A 27 -9.30 -8.38 6.03
N GLY A 28 -10.03 -8.67 4.95
CA GLY A 28 -9.55 -9.45 3.82
C GLY A 28 -8.43 -8.75 3.03
N VAL A 29 -8.56 -7.43 2.81
CA VAL A 29 -7.51 -6.61 2.18
C VAL A 29 -6.23 -6.63 3.01
N ALA A 30 -6.34 -6.40 4.33
CA ALA A 30 -5.19 -6.42 5.23
C ALA A 30 -4.49 -7.79 5.23
N ASP A 31 -5.26 -8.88 5.33
CA ASP A 31 -4.73 -10.25 5.31
C ASP A 31 -4.04 -10.58 3.99
N HIS A 32 -4.62 -10.19 2.85
CA HIS A 32 -4.02 -10.39 1.54
C HIS A 32 -2.69 -9.64 1.41
N ILE A 33 -2.64 -8.36 1.79
CA ILE A 33 -1.40 -7.59 1.78
C ILE A 33 -0.35 -8.24 2.71
N ASN A 34 -0.75 -8.68 3.90
CA ASN A 34 0.17 -9.34 4.83
C ASN A 34 0.75 -10.65 4.30
N LYS A 35 -0.03 -11.45 3.57
CA LYS A 35 0.36 -12.76 3.04
C LYS A 35 1.19 -12.66 1.78
N PHE A 36 0.83 -11.77 0.87
CA PHE A 36 1.40 -11.75 -0.48
C PHE A 36 2.39 -10.62 -0.71
N TRP A 37 2.40 -9.56 0.10
CA TRP A 37 3.34 -8.46 -0.08
C TRP A 37 4.62 -8.64 0.72
N GLU A 38 5.73 -8.47 0.01
CA GLU A 38 7.05 -8.43 0.62
C GLU A 38 7.20 -7.25 1.59
N PRO A 39 8.10 -7.35 2.60
CA PRO A 39 8.35 -6.27 3.56
C PRO A 39 8.65 -4.91 2.90
N ARG A 40 9.36 -4.90 1.76
CA ARG A 40 9.69 -3.65 1.05
C ARG A 40 8.45 -2.97 0.45
N MET A 41 7.50 -3.74 -0.06
CA MET A 41 6.25 -3.20 -0.60
C MET A 41 5.37 -2.60 0.51
N ARG A 42 5.25 -3.31 1.65
CA ARG A 42 4.53 -2.79 2.83
C ARG A 42 5.16 -1.51 3.36
N ARG A 43 6.49 -1.38 3.30
CA ARG A 43 7.18 -0.15 3.69
C ARG A 43 6.80 1.02 2.79
N GLN A 44 6.90 0.82 1.48
CA GLN A 44 6.54 1.82 0.49
C GLN A 44 5.06 2.23 0.62
N PHE A 45 4.16 1.28 0.91
CA PHE A 45 2.75 1.57 1.19
C PHE A 45 2.55 2.52 2.38
N PHE A 46 3.19 2.22 3.52
CA PHE A 46 3.10 3.09 4.69
C PHE A 46 3.74 4.46 4.46
N GLU A 47 4.86 4.53 3.74
CA GLU A 47 5.47 5.81 3.33
C GLU A 47 4.51 6.63 2.47
N MET A 48 3.81 5.99 1.53
CA MET A 48 2.83 6.67 0.66
C MET A 48 1.61 7.16 1.45
N ILE A 49 1.06 6.34 2.35
CA ILE A 49 -0.04 6.76 3.24
C ILE A 49 0.39 7.94 4.11
N SER A 50 1.57 7.85 4.73
CA SER A 50 2.09 8.92 5.58
C SER A 50 2.39 10.20 4.81
N ALA A 51 2.76 10.09 3.52
CA ALA A 51 2.96 11.24 2.63
C ALA A 51 1.65 11.83 2.10
N GLY A 52 0.48 11.24 2.43
CA GLY A 52 -0.82 11.69 1.96
C GLY A 52 -1.07 11.37 0.48
N ALA A 53 -0.47 10.30 -0.04
CA ALA A 53 -0.70 9.84 -1.40
C ALA A 53 -2.20 9.58 -1.63
N LYS A 54 -2.73 10.14 -2.71
CA LYS A 54 -4.14 9.99 -3.10
C LYS A 54 -4.32 8.76 -4.00
N GLY A 55 -5.56 8.33 -4.14
CA GLY A 55 -5.95 7.30 -5.09
C GLY A 55 -5.96 5.88 -4.53
N PHE A 56 -5.65 5.67 -3.25
CA PHE A 56 -5.97 4.42 -2.58
C PHE A 56 -7.48 4.31 -2.37
N ASP A 57 -7.99 3.10 -2.53
CA ASP A 57 -9.37 2.74 -2.18
C ASP A 57 -9.62 2.88 -0.67
N GLU A 58 -10.85 3.18 -0.28
CA GLU A 58 -11.26 3.34 1.12
C GLU A 58 -10.97 2.07 1.94
N LEU A 59 -11.25 0.88 1.41
CA LEU A 59 -10.96 -0.39 2.09
C LEU A 59 -9.45 -0.57 2.34
N VAL A 60 -8.60 -0.04 1.46
CA VAL A 60 -7.13 -0.11 1.60
C VAL A 60 -6.65 0.81 2.70
N ILE A 61 -7.19 2.03 2.77
CA ILE A 61 -6.87 2.99 3.82
C ILE A 61 -7.33 2.47 5.19
N GLU A 62 -8.54 1.93 5.27
CA GLU A 62 -9.08 1.32 6.49
C GLU A 62 -8.32 0.06 6.91
N ALA A 63 -7.77 -0.70 5.96
CA ALA A 63 -6.96 -1.88 6.23
C ALA A 63 -5.57 -1.54 6.78
N ALA A 64 -5.07 -0.31 6.59
CA ALA A 64 -3.71 0.08 6.94
C ALA A 64 -3.30 -0.23 8.40
N PRO A 65 -4.14 -0.01 9.43
CA PRO A 65 -3.81 -0.34 10.81
C PRO A 65 -3.66 -1.85 11.08
N ALA A 66 -4.27 -2.71 10.26
CA ALA A 66 -4.20 -4.16 10.37
C ALA A 66 -3.06 -4.79 9.55
N ILE A 67 -2.35 -3.99 8.74
CA ILE A 67 -1.19 -4.45 7.97
C ILE A 67 0.04 -4.45 8.87
N ARG A 68 0.77 -5.57 8.86
CA ARG A 68 1.98 -5.78 9.64
C ARG A 68 3.08 -4.83 9.18
N GLN A 69 3.55 -4.00 10.11
CA GLN A 69 4.70 -3.14 9.86
C GLN A 69 5.92 -3.98 9.47
N PRO A 70 6.63 -3.60 8.40
CA PRO A 70 7.84 -4.30 8.02
C PRO A 70 8.95 -4.03 9.07
N PRO A 71 9.83 -5.01 9.35
CA PRO A 71 10.97 -4.79 10.21
C PRO A 71 11.80 -3.59 9.72
N PRO A 72 12.49 -2.85 10.61
CA PRO A 72 13.34 -1.72 10.22
C PRO A 72 14.26 -2.14 9.07
N ALA A 73 14.32 -1.35 8.00
CA ALA A 73 15.21 -1.65 6.90
C ALA A 73 16.65 -1.60 7.41
N GLU A 74 17.36 -2.73 7.38
CA GLU A 74 18.80 -2.68 7.24
C GLU A 74 19.07 -1.90 5.95
N VAL A 75 19.83 -0.80 6.09
CA VAL A 75 19.94 0.29 5.11
C VAL A 75 20.41 -0.26 3.78
N LEU A 76 19.53 -0.29 2.77
CA LEU A 76 19.94 -0.57 1.39
C LEU A 76 20.24 0.77 0.71
N PRO A 77 21.51 1.04 0.32
CA PRO A 77 21.83 2.25 -0.40
C PRO A 77 21.30 2.11 -1.83
N GLY A 78 20.27 2.88 -2.20
CA GLY A 78 19.84 2.93 -3.60
C GLY A 78 18.38 3.21 -3.92
N ALA A 79 17.58 3.81 -3.04
CA ALA A 79 16.31 4.39 -3.48
C ALA A 79 16.58 5.78 -4.08
N PRO A 80 16.54 5.99 -5.42
CA PRO A 80 16.51 7.34 -5.96
C PRO A 80 15.21 7.99 -5.49
N LYS A 81 15.33 9.14 -4.80
CA LYS A 81 14.21 10.05 -4.55
C LYS A 81 13.64 10.38 -5.93
N ALA A 82 12.46 9.85 -6.25
CA ALA A 82 11.75 10.19 -7.48
C ALA A 82 11.53 11.71 -7.46
N GLY A 83 12.28 12.41 -8.30
CA GLY A 83 12.26 13.85 -8.42
C GLY A 83 10.88 14.33 -8.84
N SER A 84 10.51 15.50 -8.33
CA SER A 84 9.43 16.31 -8.86
C SER A 84 9.60 16.44 -10.37
N SER A 85 8.66 15.89 -11.14
CA SER A 85 8.54 16.24 -12.56
C SER A 85 7.41 17.24 -12.69
N SER A 86 7.80 18.51 -12.53
CA SER A 86 7.01 19.67 -12.93
C SER A 86 6.98 19.70 -14.46
N HIS A 87 5.80 19.60 -15.09
CA HIS A 87 5.65 19.91 -16.50
C HIS A 87 5.04 21.30 -16.64
N HIS A 88 5.81 22.17 -17.30
CA HIS A 88 5.39 23.45 -17.90
C HIS A 88 4.59 23.20 -19.19
#